data_AF-A0A6L5GPD3-F1
#
_entry.id   AF-A0A6L5GPD3-F1
#
_cell.length_a   1.000
_cell.length_b   1.000
_cell.length_c   1.000
_cell.angle_alpha   90.00
_cell.angle_beta   90.00
_cell.angle_gamma   90.00
#
_symmetry.space_group_name_H-M   'P 1'
#
loop_
_entity.id
_entity.type
_entity.pdbx_description
1 polymer ?
#
loop_
_entity_poly.entity_id
_entity_poly.type
_entity_poly.pdbx_seq_one_letter_code
_entity_poly.pdbx_strand_id
1 'polypeptide(L)'
;MPAERGVVSWTKSDKLTVSLPHPVATSEMISFVAKDLLQRRFFMSSMHTRRIVTSALFVALATILSFFSITVTNTLEIRFNSMAIAAAGILLGPGLGMAVGALSDILGYMVHPAGAFFPGFTVSYALVGLIFGLIVHKRPSTVKVLIAQAVVTVAIDMLLNTFWLAMLYGNAFMAIFTARLVKNIVLYPLYAVLLCVIAGPVRQRSAQFLTKLN
;
A
#
# COMPACT_ATOMS: atom_id res chain seq x y z
N MET A 1 -14.89 52.64 6.20
CA MET A 1 -14.08 51.94 7.23
C MET A 1 -14.62 50.52 7.41
N PRO A 2 -13.76 49.54 7.76
CA PRO A 2 -13.67 48.20 7.13
C PRO A 2 -14.39 47.09 7.90
N ALA A 3 -14.68 45.95 7.24
CA ALA A 3 -15.04 44.69 7.88
C ALA A 3 -13.84 43.73 7.78
N GLU A 4 -12.98 43.75 8.79
CA GLU A 4 -11.85 42.83 8.90
C GLU A 4 -12.34 41.41 9.20
N ARG A 5 -11.99 40.46 8.33
CA ARG A 5 -12.22 39.02 8.54
C ARG A 5 -11.23 38.56 9.61
N GLY A 6 -11.73 37.91 10.67
CA GLY A 6 -10.87 37.30 11.69
C GLY A 6 -9.83 36.37 11.05
N VAL A 7 -8.56 36.69 11.27
CA VAL A 7 -7.42 35.93 10.72
C VAL A 7 -7.05 34.85 11.72
N VAL A 8 -7.17 33.59 11.31
CA VAL A 8 -6.66 32.45 12.06
C VAL A 8 -5.23 32.20 11.61
N SER A 9 -4.25 32.48 12.48
CA SER A 9 -2.84 32.22 12.21
C SER A 9 -2.30 31.11 13.10
N TRP A 10 -1.48 30.23 12.51
CA TRP A 10 -0.81 29.14 13.23
C TRP A 10 0.59 29.61 13.65
N THR A 11 0.89 29.54 14.95
CA THR A 11 2.26 29.76 15.45
C THR A 11 2.90 28.42 15.86
N LYS A 12 4.23 28.35 15.75
CA LYS A 12 5.10 27.15 15.82
C LYS A 12 5.08 26.39 17.16
N SER A 13 4.17 26.73 18.06
CA SER A 13 4.07 26.18 19.41
C SER A 13 2.64 25.73 19.73
N ASP A 14 2.02 24.88 18.89
CA ASP A 14 0.82 24.04 19.16
C ASP A 14 -0.26 24.62 20.11
N LYS A 15 -0.45 25.94 20.11
CA LYS A 15 -1.43 26.66 20.92
C LYS A 15 -2.30 27.48 19.99
N LEU A 16 -3.57 27.13 19.95
CA LEU A 16 -4.61 27.86 19.23
C LEU A 16 -4.95 29.14 19.98
N THR A 17 -4.47 30.28 19.49
CA THR A 17 -4.97 31.60 19.88
C THR A 17 -6.05 32.02 18.89
N VAL A 18 -7.32 31.89 19.29
CA VAL A 18 -8.47 32.38 18.52
C VAL A 18 -8.72 33.84 18.92
N SER A 19 -8.37 34.78 18.03
CA SER A 19 -8.75 36.20 18.20
C SER A 19 -10.14 36.40 17.60
N LEU A 20 -11.15 36.62 18.46
CA LEU A 20 -12.54 36.80 18.06
C LEU A 20 -12.85 38.29 17.83
N PRO A 21 -13.44 38.69 16.69
CA PRO A 21 -14.00 40.04 16.53
C PRO A 21 -15.38 40.05 17.20
N HIS A 22 -15.49 40.82 18.28
CA HIS A 22 -16.69 41.14 19.06
C HIS A 22 -17.14 40.20 20.21
N PRO A 23 -17.63 40.79 21.32
CA PRO A 23 -17.92 40.11 22.59
C PRO A 23 -19.34 39.50 22.64
N VAL A 24 -19.73 38.74 21.61
CA VAL A 24 -21.05 38.07 21.55
C VAL A 24 -20.90 36.60 21.16
N ALA A 25 -19.85 35.94 21.66
CA ALA A 25 -19.82 34.47 21.68
C ALA A 25 -20.45 34.04 23.01
N THR A 26 -21.72 33.65 23.01
CA THR A 26 -22.35 33.02 24.17
C THR A 26 -21.56 31.77 24.55
N SER A 27 -21.46 31.48 25.85
CA SER A 27 -20.76 30.28 26.37
C SER A 27 -21.24 28.99 25.70
N GLU A 28 -22.50 28.94 25.27
CA GLU A 28 -23.07 27.83 24.51
C GLU A 28 -22.44 27.68 23.12
N MET A 29 -22.22 28.77 22.38
CA MET A 29 -21.61 28.73 21.04
C MET A 29 -20.16 28.24 21.10
N ILE A 30 -19.41 28.67 22.13
CA ILE A 30 -18.04 28.20 22.38
C ILE A 30 -18.05 26.70 22.72
N SER A 31 -18.97 26.26 23.57
CA SER A 31 -19.10 24.84 23.94
C SER A 31 -19.52 23.96 22.76
N PHE A 32 -20.35 24.48 21.85
CA PHE A 32 -20.79 23.79 20.64
C PHE A 32 -19.65 23.65 19.63
N VAL A 33 -18.92 24.73 19.35
CA VAL A 33 -17.73 24.70 18.46
C VAL A 33 -16.63 23.82 19.06
N ALA A 34 -16.38 23.89 20.35
CA ALA A 34 -15.39 23.02 21.01
C ALA A 34 -15.78 21.54 20.96
N LYS A 35 -17.07 21.20 21.16
CA LYS A 35 -17.59 19.84 21.02
C LYS A 35 -17.51 19.36 19.58
N ASP A 36 -17.87 20.18 18.59
CA ASP A 36 -17.77 19.82 17.16
C ASP A 36 -16.30 19.61 16.75
N LEU A 37 -15.38 20.47 17.17
CA LEU A 37 -13.95 20.32 16.91
C LEU A 37 -13.36 19.08 17.59
N LEU A 38 -13.73 18.81 18.85
CA LEU A 38 -13.31 17.59 19.55
C LEU A 38 -13.89 16.33 18.89
N GLN A 39 -15.15 16.37 18.49
CA GLN A 39 -15.81 15.26 17.81
C GLN A 39 -15.18 14.99 16.44
N ARG A 40 -14.89 16.05 15.67
CA ARG A 40 -14.12 15.95 14.42
C ARG A 40 -12.72 15.39 14.64
N ARG A 41 -12.01 15.84 15.69
CA ARG A 41 -10.67 15.33 16.03
C ARG A 41 -10.70 13.85 16.41
N PHE A 42 -11.68 13.43 17.21
CA PHE A 42 -11.85 12.03 17.60
C PHE A 42 -12.21 11.15 16.39
N PHE A 43 -13.09 11.64 15.51
CA PHE A 43 -13.46 10.95 14.28
C PHE A 43 -12.27 10.77 13.33
N MET A 44 -11.45 11.81 13.13
CA MET A 44 -10.22 11.70 12.32
C MET A 44 -9.22 10.70 12.91
N SER A 45 -9.07 10.67 14.23
CA SER A 45 -8.21 9.70 14.92
C SER A 45 -8.66 8.26 14.70
N SER A 46 -9.95 7.97 14.84
CA SER A 46 -10.51 6.63 14.61
C SER A 46 -10.27 6.12 13.18
N MET A 47 -10.39 6.99 12.18
CA MET A 47 -10.11 6.67 10.79
C MET A 47 -8.62 6.37 10.55
N HIS A 48 -7.72 7.07 11.23
CA HIS A 48 -6.28 6.80 11.18
C HIS A 48 -5.93 5.45 11.80
N THR A 49 -6.47 5.16 12.99
CA THR A 49 -6.30 3.86 13.67
C THR A 49 -6.79 2.71 12.80
N ARG A 50 -7.97 2.83 12.18
CA ARG A 50 -8.52 1.80 11.31
C ARG A 50 -7.62 1.52 10.11
N ARG A 51 -7.02 2.56 9.49
CA ARG A 51 -6.07 2.41 8.38
C ARG A 51 -4.81 1.64 8.79
N ILE A 52 -4.23 1.98 9.94
CA ILE A 52 -3.05 1.29 10.47
C ILE A 52 -3.35 -0.18 10.75
N VAL A 53 -4.47 -0.47 11.43
CA VAL A 53 -4.87 -1.86 11.74
C VAL A 53 -5.10 -2.65 10.45
N THR A 54 -5.76 -2.06 9.45
CA THR A 54 -5.93 -2.74 8.15
C THR A 54 -4.60 -2.98 7.44
N SER A 55 -3.65 -2.04 7.46
CA SER A 55 -2.33 -2.27 6.88
C SER A 55 -1.57 -3.38 7.60
N ALA A 56 -1.62 -3.43 8.93
CA ALA A 56 -0.99 -4.50 9.71
C ALA A 56 -1.58 -5.88 9.39
N LEU A 57 -2.90 -5.96 9.19
CA LEU A 57 -3.57 -7.19 8.77
C LEU A 57 -3.11 -7.65 7.38
N PHE A 58 -2.94 -6.73 6.43
CA PHE A 58 -2.42 -7.08 5.10
C PHE A 58 -0.95 -7.50 5.14
N VAL A 59 -0.13 -6.88 5.99
CA VAL A 59 1.25 -7.32 6.22
C VAL A 59 1.26 -8.74 6.77
N ALA A 60 0.47 -9.04 7.80
CA ALA A 60 0.36 -10.37 8.34
C ALA A 60 -0.11 -11.39 7.28
N LEU A 61 -1.11 -11.04 6.48
CA LEU A 61 -1.59 -11.87 5.38
C LEU A 61 -0.50 -12.14 4.33
N ALA A 62 0.22 -11.09 3.92
CA ALA A 62 1.34 -11.18 2.98
C ALA A 62 2.46 -12.09 3.49
N THR A 63 2.81 -11.97 4.77
CA THR A 63 3.76 -12.84 5.46
C THR A 63 3.27 -14.29 5.49
N ILE A 64 2.01 -14.55 5.82
CA ILE A 64 1.43 -15.92 5.84
C ILE A 64 1.43 -16.53 4.43
N LEU A 65 1.07 -15.75 3.40
CA LEU A 65 1.09 -16.20 2.01
C LEU A 65 2.51 -16.46 1.48
N SER A 66 3.53 -15.89 2.12
CA SER A 66 4.93 -16.14 1.76
C SER A 66 5.37 -17.57 2.09
N PHE A 67 4.75 -18.23 3.08
CA PHE A 67 5.04 -19.63 3.43
C PHE A 67 4.54 -20.62 2.39
N PHE A 68 3.45 -20.31 1.68
CA PHE A 68 2.87 -21.19 0.68
C PHE A 68 3.60 -21.12 -0.67
N SER A 69 4.92 -20.93 -0.65
CA SER A 69 5.72 -20.85 -1.87
C SER A 69 6.00 -22.23 -2.45
N ILE A 70 5.83 -22.38 -3.76
CA ILE A 70 6.18 -23.61 -4.48
C ILE A 70 7.57 -23.40 -5.10
N THR A 71 8.57 -24.09 -4.57
CA THR A 71 9.95 -24.07 -5.05
C THR A 71 10.05 -24.93 -6.32
N VAL A 72 10.30 -24.30 -7.47
CA VAL A 72 10.46 -25.01 -8.76
C VAL A 72 11.95 -25.33 -9.00
N THR A 73 12.85 -24.45 -8.54
CA THR A 73 14.32 -24.61 -8.63
C THR A 73 14.97 -23.83 -7.49
N ASN A 74 16.23 -24.14 -7.11
CA ASN A 74 16.97 -23.46 -6.03
C ASN A 74 17.03 -21.91 -6.13
N THR A 75 16.77 -21.33 -7.30
CA THR A 75 16.74 -19.87 -7.52
C THR A 75 15.35 -19.34 -7.90
N LEU A 76 14.35 -20.22 -7.97
CA LEU A 76 13.08 -19.96 -8.63
C LEU A 76 11.91 -20.48 -7.80
N GLU A 77 11.36 -19.59 -6.97
CA GLU A 77 10.21 -19.85 -6.11
C GLU A 77 8.97 -19.10 -6.61
N ILE A 78 7.83 -19.79 -6.69
CA ILE A 78 6.53 -19.17 -6.93
C ILE A 78 6.02 -18.67 -5.59
N ARG A 79 5.80 -17.36 -5.45
CA ARG A 79 5.33 -16.74 -4.20
C ARG A 79 3.96 -16.11 -4.42
N PHE A 80 3.02 -16.37 -3.51
CA PHE A 80 1.69 -15.77 -3.55
C PHE A 80 1.61 -14.46 -2.74
N ASN A 81 2.68 -14.10 -2.02
CA ASN A 81 2.77 -12.86 -1.23
C ASN A 81 2.34 -11.60 -2.03
N SER A 82 2.82 -11.47 -3.27
CA SER A 82 2.55 -10.30 -4.13
C SER A 82 1.06 -10.00 -4.28
N MET A 83 0.19 -11.00 -4.13
CA MET A 83 -1.26 -10.86 -4.22
C MET A 83 -1.86 -10.11 -3.04
N ALA A 84 -1.38 -10.40 -1.82
CA ALA A 84 -1.79 -9.68 -0.62
C ALA A 84 -1.30 -8.23 -0.66
N ILE A 85 -0.07 -8.00 -1.12
CA ILE A 85 0.49 -6.66 -1.31
C ILE A 85 -0.31 -5.88 -2.36
N ALA A 86 -0.64 -6.50 -3.50
CA ALA A 86 -1.46 -5.89 -4.53
C ALA A 86 -2.86 -5.53 -4.00
N ALA A 87 -3.50 -6.44 -3.26
CA ALA A 87 -4.79 -6.17 -2.62
C ALA A 87 -4.71 -5.00 -1.62
N ALA A 88 -3.63 -4.91 -0.84
CA ALA A 88 -3.37 -3.80 0.06
C ALA A 88 -3.20 -2.47 -0.69
N GLY A 89 -2.45 -2.46 -1.79
CA GLY A 89 -2.30 -1.28 -2.65
C GLY A 89 -3.63 -0.81 -3.25
N ILE A 90 -4.46 -1.74 -3.72
CA ILE A 90 -5.79 -1.44 -4.26
C ILE A 90 -6.70 -0.80 -3.19
N LEU A 91 -6.66 -1.31 -1.95
CA LEU A 91 -7.56 -0.85 -0.88
C LEU A 91 -7.08 0.42 -0.17
N LEU A 92 -5.78 0.49 0.18
CA LEU A 92 -5.20 1.51 1.06
C LEU A 92 -4.52 2.66 0.31
N GLY A 93 -4.28 2.46 -0.99
CA GLY A 93 -3.61 3.43 -1.86
C GLY A 93 -2.08 3.26 -1.90
N PRO A 94 -1.38 4.11 -2.67
CA PRO A 94 0.03 3.92 -3.02
C PRO A 94 0.97 4.01 -1.82
N GLY A 95 0.77 4.98 -0.91
CA GLY A 95 1.68 5.17 0.23
C GLY A 95 1.63 4.01 1.22
N LEU A 96 0.43 3.59 1.63
CA LEU A 96 0.26 2.46 2.54
C LEU A 96 0.56 1.12 1.84
N GLY A 97 0.22 0.95 0.57
CA GLY A 97 0.57 -0.24 -0.21
C GLY A 97 2.08 -0.46 -0.29
N MET A 98 2.84 0.61 -0.52
CA MET A 98 4.31 0.58 -0.51
C MET A 98 4.87 0.14 0.85
N ALA A 99 4.35 0.72 1.94
CA ALA A 99 4.77 0.35 3.29
C ALA A 99 4.44 -1.11 3.63
N VAL A 100 3.24 -1.59 3.25
CA VAL A 100 2.83 -2.98 3.42
C VAL A 100 3.79 -3.93 2.68
N GLY A 101 4.14 -3.61 1.43
CA GLY A 101 5.09 -4.41 0.64
C GLY A 101 6.46 -4.50 1.31
N ALA A 102 7.05 -3.36 1.70
CA ALA A 102 8.35 -3.32 2.36
C ALA A 102 8.36 -4.09 3.70
N LEU A 103 7.34 -3.86 4.54
CA LEU A 103 7.25 -4.52 5.85
C LEU A 103 6.99 -6.02 5.72
N SER A 104 6.20 -6.44 4.75
CA SER A 104 5.92 -7.86 4.53
C SER A 104 7.16 -8.66 4.11
N ASP A 105 8.11 -8.03 3.40
CA ASP A 105 9.37 -8.67 3.01
C ASP A 105 10.31 -8.84 4.20
N ILE A 106 10.48 -7.78 5.00
CA ILE A 106 11.31 -7.81 6.23
C ILE A 106 10.74 -8.84 7.21
N LEU A 107 9.43 -8.80 7.47
CA LEU A 107 8.79 -9.74 8.38
C LEU A 107 8.75 -11.16 7.81
N GLY A 108 8.50 -11.31 6.51
CA GLY A 108 8.60 -12.59 5.81
C GLY A 108 9.95 -13.25 6.02
N TYR A 109 11.03 -12.49 5.83
CA TYR A 109 12.39 -12.96 6.07
C TYR A 109 12.65 -13.32 7.53
N MET A 110 12.17 -12.50 8.48
CA MET A 110 12.36 -12.75 9.92
C MET A 110 11.70 -14.05 10.38
N VAL A 111 10.52 -14.38 9.85
CA VAL A 111 9.81 -15.60 10.27
C VAL A 111 10.28 -16.83 9.48
N HIS A 112 10.64 -16.66 8.20
CA HIS A 112 11.18 -17.72 7.37
C HIS A 112 12.34 -17.22 6.51
N PRO A 113 13.60 -17.37 6.97
CA PRO A 113 14.77 -16.94 6.23
C PRO A 113 15.04 -17.91 5.07
N ALA A 114 14.33 -17.73 3.96
CA ALA A 114 14.60 -18.42 2.70
C ALA A 114 15.63 -17.62 1.89
N GLY A 115 16.90 -18.03 1.98
CA GLY A 115 18.01 -17.40 1.25
C GLY A 115 18.64 -16.20 1.97
N ALA A 116 19.45 -15.43 1.26
CA ALA A 116 20.09 -14.22 1.81
C ALA A 116 19.15 -13.02 1.72
N PHE A 117 18.96 -12.31 2.84
CA PHE A 117 18.24 -11.03 2.82
C PHE A 117 19.00 -10.01 1.99
N PHE A 118 18.32 -9.44 0.99
CA PHE A 118 18.87 -8.38 0.17
C PHE A 118 17.88 -7.21 0.09
N PRO A 119 18.26 -5.99 0.49
CA PRO A 119 17.35 -4.85 0.58
C PRO A 119 16.74 -4.45 -0.77
N GLY A 120 17.35 -4.82 -1.90
CA GLY A 120 16.76 -4.62 -3.23
C GLY A 120 15.46 -5.41 -3.46
N PHE A 121 15.28 -6.57 -2.84
CA PHE A 121 14.01 -7.29 -2.91
C PHE A 121 12.92 -6.57 -2.11
N THR A 122 13.26 -5.99 -0.96
CA THR A 122 12.35 -5.13 -0.18
C THR A 122 11.84 -3.95 -1.02
N VAL A 123 12.74 -3.28 -1.76
CA VAL A 123 12.36 -2.21 -2.70
C VAL A 123 11.43 -2.74 -3.80
N SER A 124 11.70 -3.94 -4.31
CA SER A 124 10.87 -4.58 -5.34
C SER A 124 9.44 -4.82 -4.82
N TYR A 125 9.27 -5.40 -3.63
CA TYR A 125 7.95 -5.58 -3.01
C TYR A 125 7.25 -4.26 -2.66
N ALA A 126 8.01 -3.25 -2.24
CA ALA A 126 7.48 -1.91 -2.01
C ALA A 126 6.91 -1.29 -3.31
N LEU A 127 7.63 -1.46 -4.43
CA LEU A 127 7.18 -1.00 -5.74
C LEU A 127 5.94 -1.75 -6.23
N VAL A 128 5.79 -3.04 -5.94
CA VAL A 128 4.56 -3.79 -6.24
C VAL A 128 3.35 -3.08 -5.62
N GLY A 129 3.41 -2.82 -4.30
CA GLY A 129 2.34 -2.15 -3.58
C GLY A 129 2.07 -0.73 -4.08
N LEU A 130 3.12 -0.01 -4.47
CA LEU A 130 3.02 1.33 -5.04
C LEU A 130 2.33 1.33 -6.42
N ILE A 131 2.72 0.44 -7.34
CA ILE A 131 2.17 0.39 -8.70
C ILE A 131 0.69 0.04 -8.67
N PHE A 132 0.30 -0.98 -7.89
CA PHE A 132 -1.11 -1.33 -7.72
C PHE A 132 -1.90 -0.19 -7.07
N GLY A 133 -1.31 0.50 -6.08
CA GLY A 133 -1.92 1.66 -5.46
C GLY A 133 -2.05 2.89 -6.37
N LEU A 134 -1.13 3.11 -7.31
CA LEU A 134 -1.24 4.23 -8.25
C LEU A 134 -2.25 3.98 -9.37
N ILE A 135 -2.21 2.79 -9.98
CA ILE A 135 -2.98 2.49 -11.19
C ILE A 135 -4.43 2.14 -10.86
N VAL A 136 -4.65 1.33 -9.82
CA VAL A 136 -5.96 0.70 -9.57
C VAL A 136 -6.76 1.44 -8.52
N HIS A 137 -6.14 2.01 -7.47
CA HIS A 137 -6.83 2.57 -6.31
C HIS A 137 -7.89 3.62 -6.67
N LYS A 138 -7.55 4.58 -7.54
CA LYS A 138 -8.47 5.69 -7.89
C LYS A 138 -9.66 5.25 -8.74
N ARG A 139 -9.48 4.24 -9.59
CA ARG A 139 -10.53 3.73 -10.49
C ARG A 139 -10.35 2.24 -10.69
N PRO A 140 -10.89 1.41 -9.79
CA PRO A 140 -10.69 -0.02 -9.84
C PRO A 140 -11.45 -0.60 -11.04
N SER A 141 -10.70 -1.16 -11.99
CA SER A 141 -11.21 -1.82 -13.21
C SER A 141 -10.36 -3.05 -13.49
N THR A 142 -10.98 -4.12 -13.97
CA THR A 142 -10.30 -5.38 -14.34
C THR A 142 -9.16 -5.13 -15.33
N VAL A 143 -9.38 -4.23 -16.31
CA VAL A 143 -8.35 -3.87 -17.31
C VAL A 143 -7.14 -3.21 -16.63
N LYS A 144 -7.36 -2.37 -15.62
CA LYS A 144 -6.28 -1.70 -14.89
C LYS A 144 -5.51 -2.64 -13.99
N VAL A 145 -6.19 -3.64 -13.42
CA VAL A 145 -5.53 -4.72 -12.66
C VAL A 145 -4.61 -5.52 -13.58
N LEU A 146 -5.07 -5.86 -14.80
CA LEU A 146 -4.25 -6.53 -15.80
C LEU A 146 -3.04 -5.68 -16.24
N ILE A 147 -3.24 -4.39 -16.51
CA ILE A 147 -2.14 -3.48 -16.85
C ILE A 147 -1.14 -3.36 -15.70
N ALA A 148 -1.62 -3.17 -14.47
CA ALA A 148 -0.75 -3.10 -13.29
C ALA A 148 0.05 -4.40 -13.10
N GLN A 149 -0.60 -5.56 -13.27
CA GLN A 149 0.07 -6.86 -13.21
C GLN A 149 1.13 -6.99 -14.31
N ALA A 150 0.83 -6.59 -15.55
CA ALA A 150 1.81 -6.62 -16.64
C ALA A 150 3.03 -5.73 -16.35
N VAL A 151 2.80 -4.52 -15.84
CA VAL A 151 3.86 -3.59 -15.46
C VAL A 151 4.70 -4.19 -14.33
N VAL A 152 4.08 -4.76 -13.31
CA VAL A 152 4.81 -5.41 -12.20
C VAL A 152 5.64 -6.60 -12.71
N THR A 153 5.06 -7.48 -13.53
CA THR A 153 5.77 -8.64 -14.05
C THR A 153 6.97 -8.23 -14.91
N VAL A 154 6.83 -7.23 -15.77
CA VAL A 154 7.94 -6.77 -16.63
C VAL A 154 8.96 -5.94 -15.84
N ALA A 155 8.53 -4.89 -15.16
CA ALA A 155 9.45 -3.95 -14.51
C ALA A 155 10.08 -4.51 -13.23
N ILE A 156 9.30 -5.24 -12.43
CA ILE A 156 9.76 -5.74 -11.13
C ILE A 156 10.27 -7.16 -11.27
N ASP A 157 9.44 -8.10 -11.74
CA ASP A 157 9.80 -9.51 -11.72
C ASP A 157 10.85 -9.91 -12.76
N MET A 158 10.87 -9.25 -13.92
CA MET A 158 11.85 -9.52 -14.98
C MET A 158 13.08 -8.62 -14.89
N LEU A 159 12.93 -7.30 -14.70
CA LEU A 159 14.09 -6.40 -14.68
C LEU A 159 14.73 -6.31 -13.29
N LEU A 160 14.03 -5.77 -12.30
CA LEU A 160 14.59 -5.51 -10.96
C LEU A 160 15.04 -6.79 -10.27
N ASN A 161 14.18 -7.81 -10.21
CA ASN A 161 14.50 -9.06 -9.55
C ASN A 161 15.68 -9.78 -10.22
N THR A 162 15.79 -9.76 -11.55
CA THR A 162 16.95 -10.33 -12.24
C THR A 162 18.21 -9.51 -11.98
N PHE A 163 18.11 -8.17 -11.95
CA PHE A 163 19.23 -7.30 -11.63
C PHE A 163 19.80 -7.56 -10.23
N TRP A 164 18.94 -7.73 -9.22
CA TRP A 164 19.37 -8.09 -7.86
C TRP A 164 20.04 -9.47 -7.82
N LEU A 165 19.48 -10.46 -8.52
CA LEU A 165 20.09 -11.79 -8.60
C LEU A 165 21.46 -11.75 -9.30
N ALA A 166 21.62 -10.94 -10.34
CA ALA A 166 22.89 -10.79 -11.05
C ALA A 166 23.99 -10.27 -10.12
N MET A 167 23.64 -9.32 -9.25
CA MET A 167 24.54 -8.75 -8.26
C MET A 167 24.90 -9.75 -7.15
N LEU A 168 23.97 -10.63 -6.76
CA LEU A 168 24.16 -11.64 -5.71
C LEU A 168 24.92 -12.89 -6.20
N TYR A 169 24.65 -13.37 -7.40
CA TYR A 169 25.12 -14.68 -7.89
C TYR A 169 26.16 -14.61 -9.03
N GLY A 170 26.50 -13.43 -9.54
CA GLY A 170 27.47 -13.27 -10.63
C GLY A 170 26.97 -13.77 -12.00
N ASN A 171 27.89 -13.93 -12.96
CA ASN A 171 27.80 -14.11 -14.44
C ASN A 171 26.71 -15.03 -15.08
N ALA A 172 25.66 -15.45 -14.38
CA ALA A 172 24.53 -16.22 -14.90
C ALA A 172 23.31 -15.37 -15.29
N PHE A 173 23.50 -14.08 -15.63
CA PHE A 173 22.38 -13.15 -15.92
C PHE A 173 21.43 -13.69 -17.00
N MET A 174 21.96 -14.14 -18.14
CA MET A 174 21.14 -14.62 -19.26
C MET A 174 20.41 -15.95 -18.94
N ALA A 175 21.03 -16.85 -18.18
CA ALA A 175 20.41 -18.11 -17.79
C ALA A 175 19.27 -17.90 -16.77
N ILE A 176 19.48 -17.01 -15.79
CA ILE A 176 18.46 -16.66 -14.79
C ILE A 176 17.31 -15.88 -15.45
N PHE A 177 17.63 -14.96 -16.36
CA PHE A 177 16.64 -14.15 -17.06
C PHE A 177 15.71 -14.99 -17.94
N THR A 178 16.26 -15.91 -18.73
CA THR A 178 15.46 -16.81 -19.60
C THR A 178 14.57 -17.74 -18.77
N ALA A 179 15.08 -18.31 -17.68
CA ALA A 179 14.28 -19.11 -16.75
C ALA A 179 13.12 -18.31 -16.14
N ARG A 180 13.37 -17.04 -15.75
CA ARG A 180 12.32 -16.14 -15.24
C ARG A 180 11.30 -15.74 -16.31
N LEU A 181 11.74 -15.53 -17.54
CA LEU A 181 10.86 -15.17 -18.66
C LEU A 181 9.84 -16.27 -18.94
N VAL A 182 10.29 -17.51 -19.08
CA VAL A 182 9.39 -18.66 -19.31
C VAL A 182 8.41 -18.81 -18.14
N LYS A 183 8.92 -18.75 -16.91
CA LYS A 183 8.11 -18.90 -15.70
C LYS A 183 7.07 -17.79 -15.55
N ASN A 184 7.46 -16.53 -15.75
CA ASN A 184 6.56 -15.38 -15.63
C ASN A 184 5.49 -15.39 -16.71
N ILE A 185 5.79 -15.81 -17.94
CA ILE A 185 4.77 -15.94 -19.00
C ILE A 185 3.71 -16.98 -18.62
N VAL A 186 4.12 -18.12 -18.06
CA VAL A 186 3.19 -19.19 -17.64
C VAL A 186 2.38 -18.77 -16.41
N LEU A 187 2.99 -18.09 -15.45
CA LEU A 187 2.30 -17.65 -14.23
C LEU A 187 1.51 -16.35 -14.38
N TYR A 188 1.80 -15.54 -15.40
CA TYR A 188 1.07 -14.30 -15.65
C TYR A 188 -0.45 -14.50 -15.72
N PRO A 189 -1.01 -15.43 -16.53
CA PRO A 189 -2.46 -15.65 -16.58
C PRO A 189 -3.01 -16.13 -15.23
N LEU A 190 -2.27 -16.97 -14.50
CA LEU A 190 -2.66 -17.43 -13.17
C LEU A 190 -2.80 -16.24 -12.21
N TYR A 191 -1.75 -15.42 -12.06
CA TYR A 191 -1.79 -14.24 -11.19
C TYR A 191 -2.84 -13.22 -11.62
N ALA A 192 -3.01 -13.02 -12.92
CA ALA A 192 -4.02 -12.13 -13.49
C ALA A 192 -5.44 -12.57 -13.09
N VAL A 193 -5.78 -13.85 -13.25
CA VAL A 193 -7.10 -14.39 -12.89
C VAL A 193 -7.34 -14.27 -11.39
N LEU A 194 -6.41 -14.73 -10.55
CA LEU A 194 -6.60 -14.65 -9.11
C LEU A 194 -6.68 -13.19 -8.61
N LEU A 195 -5.86 -12.29 -9.14
CA LEU A 195 -5.96 -10.87 -8.80
C LEU A 195 -7.28 -10.26 -9.24
N CYS A 196 -7.84 -10.65 -10.38
CA CYS A 196 -9.16 -10.19 -10.80
C CYS A 196 -10.26 -10.67 -9.83
N VAL A 197 -10.18 -11.92 -9.38
CA VAL A 197 -11.10 -12.48 -8.38
C VAL A 197 -11.00 -11.73 -7.05
N ILE A 198 -9.78 -11.45 -6.58
CA ILE A 198 -9.55 -10.71 -5.32
C ILE A 198 -9.94 -9.23 -5.47
N ALA A 199 -9.65 -8.63 -6.63
CA ALA A 199 -9.94 -7.22 -6.89
C ALA A 199 -11.44 -6.93 -6.87
N GLY A 200 -12.31 -7.89 -7.19
CA GLY A 200 -13.77 -7.73 -7.13
C GLY A 200 -14.28 -7.35 -5.73
N PRO A 201 -14.11 -8.22 -4.71
CA PRO A 201 -14.49 -7.93 -3.33
C PRO A 201 -13.72 -6.74 -2.72
N VAL A 202 -12.43 -6.62 -3.03
CA VAL A 202 -11.60 -5.51 -2.51
C VAL A 202 -12.07 -4.17 -3.08
N ARG A 203 -12.47 -4.11 -4.35
CA ARG A 203 -13.07 -2.94 -5.02
C ARG A 203 -14.38 -2.50 -4.38
N GLN A 204 -15.26 -3.43 -4.04
CA GLN A 204 -16.55 -3.10 -3.40
C GLN A 204 -16.31 -2.40 -2.05
N ARG A 205 -15.32 -2.88 -1.29
CA ARG A 205 -14.94 -2.25 -0.02
C ARG A 205 -14.22 -0.92 -0.22
N SER A 206 -13.32 -0.80 -1.21
CA SER A 206 -12.63 0.48 -1.44
C SER A 206 -13.60 1.61 -1.80
N ALA A 207 -14.65 1.32 -2.58
CA ALA A 207 -15.71 2.29 -2.88
C ALA A 207 -16.43 2.78 -1.62
N GLN A 208 -16.75 1.87 -0.68
CA GLN A 208 -17.37 2.23 0.61
C GLN A 208 -16.43 3.01 1.54
N PHE A 209 -15.12 2.74 1.48
CA PHE A 209 -14.12 3.48 2.25
C PHE A 209 -13.92 4.89 1.71
N LEU A 210 -13.93 5.07 0.38
CA LEU A 210 -13.79 6.38 -0.26
C LEU A 210 -15.04 7.26 -0.10
N THR A 211 -16.25 6.69 -0.13
CA THR A 211 -17.49 7.45 0.10
C THR A 211 -17.68 7.89 1.55
N LYS A 212 -17.05 7.23 2.52
CA LYS A 212 -17.05 7.67 3.93
C LYS A 212 -16.01 8.75 4.25
N LEU A 213 -15.15 9.09 3.30
CA LEU A 213 -14.12 10.12 3.43
C LEU A 213 -14.51 11.46 2.79
N ASN A 214 -15.64 11.51 2.07
CA ASN A 214 -16.18 12.69 1.39
C ASN A 214 -17.59 13.01 1.93
#